data_AF-A0A3D6EGL7-F1
#
_entry.id   AF-A0A3D6EGL7-F1
#
_cell.length_a   1.000
_cell.length_b   1.000
_cell.length_c   1.000
_cell.angle_alpha   90.00
_cell.angle_beta   90.00
_cell.angle_gamma   90.00
#
_symmetry.space_group_name_H-M   'P 1'
#
loop_
_entity.id
_entity.type
_entity.pdbx_description
1 polymer ?
#
loop_
_entity_poly.entity_id
_entity_poly.type
_entity_poly.pdbx_seq_one_letter_code
_entity_poly.pdbx_strand_id
1 'polypeptide(L)'
;MKPPRTAALILAAGSGRRMGGPKALLRVEGDTLLRRAARAALEAGCSPVVAVVGAWPAGLDGLDVQTLPNPGADEGMASSLRLGIAALPPDAPGVLVLAVDQPAVDAALLRDLLALADCDPERPAACAYAGTLGIPAVLPRRLFPDLLTLSGDRGAKAILLREGAAPLPFPGGAADLDTPADLDGIRR
;
A
#
# COMPACT_ATOMS: atom_id res chain seq x y z
N MET A 1 13.55 0.20 24.66
CA MET A 1 12.73 -0.25 23.51
C MET A 1 12.55 0.92 22.56
N LYS A 2 12.65 0.70 21.24
CA LYS A 2 12.38 1.75 20.25
C LYS A 2 10.86 2.02 20.24
N PRO A 3 10.40 3.28 20.12
CA PRO A 3 8.96 3.55 20.04
C PRO A 3 8.34 2.80 18.85
N PRO A 4 7.08 2.33 18.98
CA PRO A 4 6.41 1.62 17.90
C PRO A 4 6.24 2.55 16.70
N ARG A 5 6.48 2.02 15.50
CA ARG A 5 6.45 2.78 14.25
C ARG A 5 5.21 2.41 13.45
N THR A 6 4.79 3.31 12.56
CA THR A 6 3.75 3.01 11.58
C THR A 6 4.15 1.79 10.76
N ALA A 7 3.28 0.78 10.74
CA ALA A 7 3.48 -0.39 9.91
C ALA A 7 3.22 -0.03 8.44
N ALA A 8 3.80 -0.77 7.50
CA ALA A 8 3.39 -0.69 6.10
C ALA A 8 2.68 -1.97 5.67
N LEU A 9 1.60 -1.82 4.92
CA LEU A 9 0.83 -2.89 4.31
C LEU A 9 0.79 -2.69 2.80
N ILE A 10 1.44 -3.60 2.06
CA ILE A 10 1.51 -3.59 0.60
C ILE A 10 0.50 -4.59 0.05
N LEU A 11 -0.47 -4.10 -0.72
CA LEU A 11 -1.50 -4.90 -1.36
C LEU A 11 -0.98 -5.37 -2.73
N ALA A 12 -0.62 -6.66 -2.80
CA ALA A 12 0.05 -7.25 -3.95
C ALA A 12 -0.50 -8.64 -4.32
N ALA A 13 -1.72 -8.98 -3.88
CA ALA A 13 -2.36 -10.27 -4.15
C ALA A 13 -3.25 -10.30 -5.40
N GLY A 14 -3.39 -9.16 -6.09
CA GLY A 14 -4.18 -9.07 -7.31
C GLY A 14 -3.57 -9.88 -8.45
N SER A 15 -4.39 -10.70 -9.10
CA SER A 15 -3.96 -11.58 -10.22
C SER A 15 -3.61 -10.82 -11.50
N GLY A 16 -3.96 -9.54 -11.61
CA GLY A 16 -3.60 -8.69 -12.75
C GLY A 16 -4.13 -9.22 -14.09
N ARG A 17 -5.37 -9.76 -14.11
CA ARG A 17 -5.95 -10.42 -15.30
C ARG A 17 -5.82 -9.62 -16.59
N ARG A 18 -5.98 -8.28 -16.54
CA ARG A 18 -5.84 -7.37 -17.70
C ARG A 18 -4.40 -7.22 -18.19
N MET A 19 -3.42 -7.44 -17.33
CA MET A 19 -1.98 -7.41 -17.62
C MET A 19 -1.42 -8.75 -18.08
N GLY A 20 -2.23 -9.81 -18.14
CA GLY A 20 -1.77 -11.16 -18.45
C GLY A 20 -0.97 -11.82 -17.31
N GLY A 21 -0.96 -11.23 -16.11
CA GLY A 21 -0.26 -11.77 -14.94
C GLY A 21 -0.19 -10.77 -13.78
N PRO A 22 0.32 -11.19 -12.60
CA PRO A 22 0.34 -10.35 -11.41
C PRO A 22 1.22 -9.10 -11.60
N LYS A 23 0.62 -7.91 -11.45
CA LYS A 23 1.33 -6.63 -11.53
C LYS A 23 2.56 -6.59 -10.60
N ALA A 24 2.42 -7.20 -9.42
CA ALA A 24 3.48 -7.33 -8.41
C ALA A 24 4.82 -7.86 -8.98
N LEU A 25 4.79 -8.68 -10.03
CA LEU A 25 5.95 -9.32 -10.65
C LEU A 25 6.53 -8.55 -11.84
N LEU A 26 5.83 -7.50 -12.32
CA LEU A 26 6.32 -6.67 -13.42
C LEU A 26 7.60 -5.97 -13.00
N ARG A 27 8.57 -5.88 -13.94
CA ARG A 27 9.87 -5.28 -13.69
C ARG A 27 9.99 -3.89 -14.29
N VAL A 28 10.48 -2.96 -13.47
CA VAL A 28 10.86 -1.60 -13.84
C VAL A 28 12.29 -1.39 -13.34
N GLU A 29 13.19 -1.05 -14.27
CA GLU A 29 14.63 -0.85 -13.99
C GLU A 29 15.29 -2.04 -13.26
N GLY A 30 14.85 -3.26 -13.58
CA GLY A 30 15.41 -4.50 -13.06
C GLY A 30 14.73 -5.06 -11.80
N ASP A 31 14.02 -4.24 -11.02
CA ASP A 31 13.29 -4.69 -9.82
C ASP A 31 11.80 -4.88 -10.09
N THR A 32 11.18 -5.83 -9.36
CA THR A 32 9.73 -6.03 -9.43
C THR A 32 9.00 -4.85 -8.76
N LEU A 33 7.78 -4.54 -9.20
CA LEU A 33 6.97 -3.48 -8.58
C LEU A 33 6.77 -3.72 -7.07
N LEU A 34 6.54 -4.97 -6.67
CA LEU A 34 6.44 -5.34 -5.26
C LEU A 34 7.74 -5.04 -4.50
N ARG A 35 8.90 -5.37 -5.07
CA ARG A 35 10.20 -5.09 -4.46
C ARG A 35 10.47 -3.60 -4.33
N ARG A 36 10.09 -2.81 -5.33
CA ARG A 36 10.20 -1.34 -5.30
C ARG A 36 9.34 -0.73 -4.19
N ALA A 37 8.06 -1.12 -4.11
CA ALA A 37 7.15 -0.66 -3.06
C ALA A 37 7.66 -1.04 -1.65
N ALA A 38 8.19 -2.26 -1.50
CA ALA A 38 8.75 -2.72 -0.24
C ALA A 38 9.99 -1.93 0.20
N ARG A 39 10.92 -1.65 -0.74
CA ARG A 39 12.07 -0.78 -0.47
C ARG A 39 11.65 0.62 -0.08
N ALA A 40 10.73 1.22 -0.82
CA ALA A 40 10.22 2.55 -0.51
C ALA A 40 9.64 2.62 0.92
N ALA A 41 8.86 1.63 1.34
CA ALA A 41 8.30 1.57 2.69
C ALA A 41 9.40 1.41 3.78
N LEU A 42 10.38 0.54 3.56
CA LEU A 42 11.50 0.33 4.48
C LEU A 42 12.36 1.60 4.61
N GLU A 43 12.71 2.22 3.48
CA GLU A 43 13.50 3.46 3.43
C GLU A 43 12.75 4.68 3.97
N ALA A 44 11.41 4.65 3.95
CA ALA A 44 10.58 5.64 4.63
C ALA A 44 10.53 5.44 6.15
N GLY A 45 11.03 4.31 6.64
CA GLY A 45 11.17 4.01 8.07
C GLY A 45 10.01 3.23 8.68
N CYS A 46 9.08 2.72 7.87
CA CYS A 46 7.98 1.86 8.34
C CYS A 46 8.52 0.58 8.98
N SER A 47 7.84 0.10 10.02
CA SER A 47 8.20 -1.15 10.70
C SER A 47 7.03 -1.64 11.56
N PRO A 48 6.54 -2.89 11.38
CA PRO A 48 6.96 -3.85 10.35
C PRO A 48 6.48 -3.44 8.95
N VAL A 49 7.06 -4.05 7.91
CA VAL A 49 6.56 -4.01 6.53
C VAL A 49 5.96 -5.37 6.19
N VAL A 50 4.70 -5.37 5.77
CA VAL A 50 3.92 -6.56 5.45
C VAL A 50 3.44 -6.48 4.01
N ALA A 51 3.70 -7.51 3.22
CA ALA A 51 3.23 -7.63 1.84
C ALA A 51 2.19 -8.76 1.74
N VAL A 52 0.96 -8.41 1.39
CA VAL A 52 -0.09 -9.41 1.11
C VAL A 52 0.01 -9.80 -0.36
N VAL A 53 0.32 -11.07 -0.62
CA VAL A 53 0.68 -11.60 -1.94
C VAL A 53 -0.25 -12.73 -2.37
N GLY A 54 -0.30 -13.03 -3.66
CA GLY A 54 -1.02 -14.21 -4.16
C GLY A 54 -0.13 -15.46 -4.16
N ALA A 55 -0.56 -16.50 -4.86
CA ALA A 55 0.14 -17.78 -4.97
C ALA A 55 1.34 -17.74 -5.95
N TRP A 56 2.28 -16.82 -5.73
CA TRP A 56 3.50 -16.67 -6.54
C TRP A 56 4.70 -16.26 -5.68
N PRO A 57 5.94 -16.52 -6.15
CA PRO A 57 7.13 -16.08 -5.43
C PRO A 57 7.19 -14.55 -5.37
N ALA A 58 7.24 -13.99 -4.15
CA ALA A 58 7.22 -12.55 -3.95
C ALA A 58 8.51 -11.82 -4.39
N GLY A 59 9.66 -12.53 -4.43
CA GLY A 59 10.95 -11.96 -4.84
C GLY A 59 11.48 -10.89 -3.86
N LEU A 60 11.19 -11.05 -2.57
CA LEU A 60 11.56 -10.11 -1.51
C LEU A 60 12.79 -10.54 -0.71
N ASP A 61 13.56 -11.51 -1.21
CA ASP A 61 14.78 -11.98 -0.56
C ASP A 61 15.73 -10.83 -0.21
N GLY A 62 16.28 -10.89 0.99
CA GLY A 62 17.18 -9.88 1.55
C GLY A 62 16.50 -8.59 2.04
N LEU A 63 15.16 -8.50 2.02
CA LEU A 63 14.42 -7.40 2.64
C LEU A 63 13.73 -7.86 3.92
N ASP A 64 13.66 -6.98 4.92
CA ASP A 64 12.92 -7.21 6.17
C ASP A 64 11.41 -7.00 5.96
N VAL A 65 10.79 -7.93 5.23
CA VAL A 65 9.38 -7.85 4.83
C VAL A 65 8.69 -9.18 5.11
N GLN A 66 7.59 -9.12 5.85
CA GLN A 66 6.74 -10.28 6.07
C GLN A 66 5.79 -10.48 4.88
N THR A 67 5.83 -11.65 4.26
CA THR A 67 4.88 -12.02 3.20
C THR A 67 3.68 -12.76 3.76
N LEU A 68 2.47 -12.34 3.38
CA LEU A 68 1.20 -12.98 3.73
C LEU A 68 0.48 -13.46 2.47
N PRO A 69 0.46 -14.77 2.20
CA PRO A 69 -0.32 -15.33 1.10
C PRO A 69 -1.83 -15.14 1.36
N ASN A 70 -2.56 -14.58 0.40
CA ASN A 70 -4.00 -14.43 0.46
C ASN A 70 -4.71 -15.43 -0.48
N PRO A 71 -5.25 -16.55 0.05
CA PRO A 71 -6.01 -17.50 -0.76
C PRO A 71 -7.38 -16.94 -1.21
N GLY A 72 -7.92 -15.92 -0.51
CA GLY A 72 -9.18 -15.26 -0.83
C GLY A 72 -9.04 -14.02 -1.71
N ALA A 73 -7.97 -13.91 -2.50
CA ALA A 73 -7.70 -12.73 -3.31
C ALA A 73 -8.81 -12.45 -4.35
N ASP A 74 -9.54 -13.48 -4.80
CA ASP A 74 -10.68 -13.34 -5.72
C ASP A 74 -11.93 -12.70 -5.04
N GLU A 75 -11.98 -12.58 -3.71
CA GLU A 75 -13.03 -11.83 -2.99
C GLU A 75 -12.89 -10.30 -3.15
N GLY A 76 -11.79 -9.84 -3.75
CA GLY A 76 -11.50 -8.43 -3.97
C GLY A 76 -10.51 -7.84 -2.95
N MET A 77 -10.24 -6.54 -3.10
CA MET A 77 -9.22 -5.83 -2.32
C MET A 77 -9.43 -5.92 -0.80
N ALA A 78 -10.69 -5.99 -0.35
CA ALA A 78 -11.01 -6.03 1.07
C ALA A 78 -10.45 -7.27 1.77
N SER A 79 -10.36 -8.44 1.11
CA SER A 79 -9.78 -9.64 1.75
C SER A 79 -8.30 -9.44 2.06
N SER A 80 -7.56 -8.78 1.17
CA SER A 80 -6.14 -8.47 1.38
C SER A 80 -5.93 -7.45 2.49
N LEU A 81 -6.78 -6.41 2.54
CA LEU A 81 -6.76 -5.44 3.63
C LEU A 81 -7.03 -6.11 4.98
N ARG A 82 -8.12 -6.89 5.10
CA ARG A 82 -8.47 -7.59 6.34
C ARG A 82 -7.34 -8.51 6.82
N LEU A 83 -6.78 -9.31 5.91
CA LEU A 83 -5.69 -10.22 6.21
C LEU A 83 -4.45 -9.46 6.71
N GLY A 84 -4.07 -8.39 6.02
CA GLY A 84 -2.93 -7.56 6.38
C GLY A 84 -3.09 -6.88 7.74
N ILE A 85 -4.24 -6.23 7.96
CA ILE A 85 -4.53 -5.52 9.22
C ILE A 85 -4.57 -6.48 10.40
N ALA A 86 -5.17 -7.67 10.24
CA ALA A 86 -5.23 -8.68 11.30
C ALA A 86 -3.85 -9.25 11.70
N ALA A 87 -2.86 -9.16 10.81
CA ALA A 87 -1.50 -9.63 11.06
C ALA A 87 -0.58 -8.55 11.69
N LEU A 88 -1.03 -7.30 11.77
CA LEU A 88 -0.21 -6.23 12.35
C LEU A 88 -0.06 -6.39 13.87
N PRO A 89 1.06 -5.94 14.45
CA PRO A 89 1.25 -5.93 15.89
C PRO A 89 0.14 -5.17 16.63
N PRO A 90 -0.24 -5.63 17.85
CA PRO A 90 -1.28 -4.99 18.64
C PRO A 90 -0.93 -3.57 19.10
N ASP A 91 0.35 -3.20 19.09
CA ASP A 91 0.89 -1.89 19.46
C ASP A 91 1.23 -1.01 18.25
N ALA A 92 0.96 -1.45 17.02
CA ALA A 92 1.17 -0.64 15.83
C ALA A 92 0.26 0.61 15.87
N PRO A 93 0.81 1.84 15.89
CA PRO A 93 0.03 3.07 16.06
C PRO A 93 -0.83 3.41 14.84
N GLY A 94 -0.47 2.90 13.68
CA GLY A 94 -1.19 3.07 12.42
C GLY A 94 -0.58 2.21 11.33
N VAL A 95 -1.16 2.31 10.13
CA VAL A 95 -0.74 1.56 8.94
C VAL A 95 -0.66 2.49 7.73
N LEU A 96 0.47 2.44 7.04
CA LEU A 96 0.63 2.96 5.68
C LEU A 96 0.16 1.87 4.70
N VAL A 97 -0.90 2.12 3.95
CA VAL A 97 -1.41 1.21 2.93
C VAL A 97 -0.89 1.62 1.55
N LEU A 98 -0.33 0.66 0.82
CA LEU A 98 0.28 0.81 -0.50
C LEU A 98 -0.32 -0.19 -1.50
N ALA A 99 -0.35 0.17 -2.78
CA ALA A 99 -0.55 -0.77 -3.88
C ALA A 99 0.70 -0.84 -4.76
N VAL A 100 0.81 -1.90 -5.56
CA VAL A 100 1.98 -2.14 -6.43
C VAL A 100 1.84 -1.55 -7.83
N ASP A 101 0.68 -0.99 -8.18
CA ASP A 101 0.41 -0.42 -9.50
C ASP A 101 0.71 1.07 -9.62
N GLN A 102 1.23 1.69 -8.56
CA GLN A 102 1.67 3.09 -8.52
C GLN A 102 3.21 3.18 -8.53
N PRO A 103 3.87 3.06 -9.70
CA PRO A 103 5.33 2.98 -9.81
C PRO A 103 6.06 4.26 -9.40
N ALA A 104 5.35 5.40 -9.39
CA ALA A 104 5.87 6.70 -8.96
C ALA A 104 5.95 6.86 -7.43
N VAL A 105 5.51 5.86 -6.65
CA VAL A 105 5.66 5.87 -5.19
C VAL A 105 7.11 5.60 -4.81
N ASP A 106 7.72 6.55 -4.12
CA ASP A 106 9.08 6.47 -3.61
C ASP A 106 9.16 6.73 -2.10
N ALA A 107 10.34 6.54 -1.51
CA ALA A 107 10.53 6.73 -0.08
C ALA A 107 10.34 8.19 0.38
N ALA A 108 10.54 9.18 -0.51
CA ALA A 108 10.38 10.59 -0.16
C ALA A 108 8.90 10.93 0.04
N LEU A 109 8.05 10.56 -0.92
CA LEU A 109 6.60 10.70 -0.81
C LEU A 109 6.05 10.02 0.46
N LEU A 110 6.52 8.80 0.75
CA LEU A 110 6.06 8.07 1.92
C LEU A 110 6.52 8.72 3.23
N ARG A 111 7.73 9.30 3.29
CA ARG A 111 8.17 10.09 4.46
C ARG A 111 7.33 11.34 4.66
N ASP A 112 7.03 12.06 3.59
CA ASP A 112 6.19 13.26 3.67
C ASP A 112 4.77 12.91 4.15
N LEU A 113 4.23 11.78 3.69
CA LEU A 113 2.93 11.28 4.13
C LEU A 113 2.91 10.85 5.59
N LEU A 114 3.98 10.18 6.05
CA LEU A 114 4.16 9.82 7.46
C LEU A 114 4.28 11.07 8.33
N ALA A 115 5.08 12.05 7.91
CA ALA A 115 5.23 13.32 8.63
C ALA A 115 3.91 14.10 8.71
N LEU A 116 3.11 14.09 7.64
CA LEU A 116 1.77 14.68 7.64
C LEU A 116 0.84 13.98 8.62
N ALA A 117 0.89 12.64 8.70
CA ALA A 117 0.12 11.88 9.67
C ALA A 117 0.56 12.15 11.12
N ASP A 118 1.86 12.36 11.35
CA ASP A 118 2.41 12.68 12.67
C ASP A 118 1.94 14.06 13.19
N CYS A 119 1.53 14.98 12.31
CA CYS A 119 0.97 16.28 12.72
C CYS A 119 -0.39 16.16 13.44
N ASP A 120 -1.17 15.11 13.12
CA ASP A 120 -2.46 14.81 13.75
C ASP A 120 -2.65 13.29 13.78
N PRO A 121 -2.09 12.59 14.80
CA PRO A 121 -2.06 11.13 14.84
C PRO A 121 -3.42 10.45 14.84
N GLU A 122 -4.49 11.19 15.12
CA GLU A 122 -5.86 10.66 15.09
C GLU A 122 -6.54 10.88 13.74
N ARG A 123 -5.99 11.70 12.84
CA ARG A 123 -6.54 11.94 11.51
C ARG A 123 -5.76 11.16 10.46
N PRO A 124 -6.42 10.39 9.58
CA PRO A 124 -5.72 9.74 8.48
C PRO A 124 -5.08 10.76 7.54
N ALA A 125 -3.98 10.40 6.90
CA ALA A 125 -3.37 11.17 5.82
C ALA A 125 -3.43 10.35 4.53
N ALA A 126 -3.67 11.00 3.40
CA ALA A 126 -3.82 10.31 2.11
C ALA A 126 -3.25 11.12 0.96
N CYS A 127 -2.73 10.42 -0.03
CA CYS A 127 -2.32 11.05 -1.28
C CYS A 127 -3.54 11.59 -2.04
N ALA A 128 -3.39 12.78 -2.60
CA ALA A 128 -4.38 13.48 -3.39
C ALA A 128 -3.94 13.56 -4.86
N TYR A 129 -4.76 12.98 -5.74
CA TYR A 129 -4.52 12.90 -7.19
C TYR A 129 -5.84 12.65 -7.92
N ALA A 130 -5.89 12.95 -9.22
CA ALA A 130 -7.10 12.79 -10.04
C ALA A 130 -8.38 13.39 -9.41
N GLY A 131 -8.24 14.52 -8.69
CA GLY A 131 -9.36 15.20 -8.03
C GLY A 131 -9.95 14.47 -6.81
N THR A 132 -9.26 13.48 -6.25
CA THR A 132 -9.75 12.67 -5.12
C THR A 132 -8.62 12.27 -4.16
N LEU A 133 -8.99 11.58 -3.08
CA LEU A 133 -8.06 10.96 -2.14
C LEU A 133 -7.97 9.45 -2.39
N GLY A 134 -6.77 8.90 -2.22
CA GLY A 134 -6.49 7.49 -2.41
C GLY A 134 -5.22 7.06 -1.70
N ILE A 135 -4.83 5.80 -1.92
CA ILE A 135 -3.54 5.28 -1.46
C ILE A 135 -2.40 5.81 -2.36
N PRO A 136 -1.15 5.96 -1.86
CA PRO A 136 -0.71 5.71 -0.48
C PRO A 136 -1.44 6.51 0.58
N ALA A 137 -1.80 5.85 1.69
CA ALA A 137 -2.51 6.49 2.80
C ALA A 137 -2.08 5.91 4.15
N VAL A 138 -1.96 6.77 5.16
CA VAL A 138 -1.72 6.39 6.55
C VAL A 138 -3.04 6.44 7.30
N LEU A 139 -3.44 5.30 7.88
CA LEU A 139 -4.64 5.19 8.71
C LEU A 139 -4.24 4.90 10.17
N PRO A 140 -4.71 5.70 11.14
CA PRO A 140 -4.43 5.45 12.55
C PRO A 140 -5.11 4.19 13.05
N ARG A 141 -4.58 3.61 14.14
CA ARG A 141 -5.06 2.35 14.72
C ARG A 141 -6.55 2.36 15.03
N ARG A 142 -7.12 3.50 15.43
CA ARG A 142 -8.57 3.63 15.70
C ARG A 142 -9.45 3.24 14.51
N LEU A 143 -8.92 3.27 13.28
CA LEU A 143 -9.63 2.90 12.05
C LEU A 143 -9.44 1.44 11.65
N PHE A 144 -8.62 0.66 12.37
CA PHE A 144 -8.41 -0.75 12.06
C PHE A 144 -9.71 -1.57 12.15
N PRO A 145 -10.61 -1.36 13.15
CA PRO A 145 -11.90 -2.03 13.18
C PRO A 145 -12.72 -1.77 11.90
N ASP A 146 -12.73 -0.54 11.39
CA ASP A 146 -13.45 -0.22 10.15
C ASP A 146 -12.84 -0.93 8.94
N LEU A 147 -11.51 -0.95 8.83
CA LEU A 147 -10.81 -1.69 7.77
C LEU A 147 -11.15 -3.19 7.81
N LEU A 148 -11.31 -3.75 9.01
CA LEU A 148 -11.67 -5.16 9.20
C LEU A 148 -13.11 -5.49 8.76
N THR A 149 -13.99 -4.49 8.63
CA THR A 149 -15.38 -4.67 8.16
C THR A 149 -15.56 -4.53 6.64
N LEU A 150 -14.50 -4.15 5.92
CA LEU A 150 -14.56 -3.99 4.46
C LEU A 150 -14.88 -5.34 3.77
N SER A 151 -15.60 -5.25 2.65
CA SER A 151 -15.95 -6.40 1.82
C SER A 151 -15.96 -6.05 0.33
N GLY A 152 -15.73 -7.07 -0.50
CA GLY A 152 -15.65 -6.96 -1.96
C GLY A 152 -14.44 -6.15 -2.42
N ASP A 153 -14.62 -5.39 -3.49
CA ASP A 153 -13.58 -4.53 -4.08
C ASP A 153 -13.39 -3.18 -3.36
N ARG A 154 -13.96 -3.03 -2.16
CA ARG A 154 -13.86 -1.77 -1.41
C ARG A 154 -12.51 -1.66 -0.69
N GLY A 155 -11.73 -0.67 -1.11
CA GLY A 155 -10.51 -0.25 -0.41
C GLY A 155 -10.78 0.79 0.70
N ALA A 156 -9.71 1.35 1.25
CA ALA A 156 -9.77 2.34 2.33
C ALA A 156 -10.39 3.69 1.93
N LYS A 157 -10.60 3.96 0.64
CA LYS A 157 -11.05 5.27 0.10
C LYS A 157 -12.27 5.85 0.80
N ALA A 158 -13.31 5.04 1.00
CA ALA A 158 -14.54 5.52 1.65
C ALA A 158 -14.30 5.96 3.10
N ILE A 159 -13.42 5.26 3.82
CA ILE A 159 -13.02 5.62 5.19
C ILE A 159 -12.21 6.93 5.15
N LEU A 160 -11.24 7.06 4.23
CA LEU A 160 -10.44 8.29 4.10
C LEU A 160 -11.29 9.53 3.85
N LEU A 161 -12.31 9.42 2.97
CA LEU A 161 -13.24 10.53 2.70
C LEU A 161 -14.14 10.84 3.90
N ARG A 162 -14.66 9.82 4.58
CA ARG A 162 -15.52 9.97 5.77
C ARG A 162 -14.77 10.66 6.93
N GLU A 163 -13.52 10.27 7.15
CA GLU A 163 -12.67 10.81 8.22
C GLU A 163 -12.00 12.14 7.86
N GLY A 164 -12.23 12.65 6.64
CA GLY A 164 -11.64 13.90 6.18
C GLY A 164 -10.11 13.86 6.16
N ALA A 165 -9.53 12.81 5.57
CA ALA A 165 -8.07 12.61 5.59
C ALA A 165 -7.29 13.85 5.13
N ALA A 166 -6.16 14.11 5.78
CA ALA A 166 -5.25 15.19 5.41
C ALA A 166 -4.64 14.92 4.02
N PRO A 167 -4.80 15.83 3.04
CA PRO A 167 -4.34 15.60 1.68
C PRO A 167 -2.85 15.88 1.53
N LEU A 168 -2.10 14.95 0.94
CA LEU A 168 -0.75 15.17 0.43
C LEU A 168 -0.79 15.18 -1.11
N PRO A 169 -0.41 16.26 -1.80
CA PRO A 169 -0.38 16.27 -3.26
C PRO A 169 0.53 15.17 -3.83
N PHE A 170 0.00 14.34 -4.72
CA PHE A 170 0.77 13.30 -5.41
C PHE A 170 0.48 13.30 -6.91
N PRO A 171 1.06 14.23 -7.69
CA PRO A 171 0.76 14.36 -9.12
C PRO A 171 0.94 13.07 -9.94
N GLY A 172 1.91 12.22 -9.56
CA GLY A 172 2.17 10.93 -10.20
C GLY A 172 1.17 9.82 -9.86
N GLY A 173 0.26 10.04 -8.90
CA GLY A 173 -0.67 9.01 -8.44
C GLY A 173 -1.79 8.65 -9.40
N ALA A 174 -2.00 9.44 -10.47
CA ALA A 174 -2.97 9.12 -11.52
C ALA A 174 -2.42 8.16 -12.60
N ALA A 175 -1.12 7.86 -12.58
CA ALA A 175 -0.47 7.00 -13.55
C ALA A 175 -0.40 5.54 -13.04
N ASP A 176 -1.57 4.89 -12.99
CA ASP A 176 -1.66 3.48 -12.61
C ASP A 176 -1.22 2.56 -13.77
N LEU A 177 -0.52 1.48 -13.43
CA LEU A 177 -0.13 0.44 -14.38
C LEU A 177 -1.28 -0.56 -14.60
N ASP A 178 -2.21 -0.28 -15.49
CA ASP A 178 -3.40 -1.13 -15.73
C ASP A 178 -3.32 -2.00 -16.99
N THR A 179 -2.50 -1.60 -17.95
CA THR A 179 -2.34 -2.24 -19.26
C THR A 179 -0.85 -2.37 -19.63
N PRO A 180 -0.48 -3.33 -20.50
CA PRO A 180 0.90 -3.45 -20.95
C PRO A 180 1.45 -2.19 -21.62
N ALA A 181 0.59 -1.38 -22.24
CA ALA A 181 0.97 -0.10 -22.85
C ALA A 181 1.44 0.94 -21.82
N ASP A 182 0.98 0.85 -20.57
CA ASP A 182 1.40 1.78 -19.51
C ASP A 182 2.87 1.59 -19.12
N LEU A 183 3.45 0.40 -19.36
CA LEU A 183 4.86 0.11 -19.09
C LEU A 183 5.82 0.92 -19.98
N ASP A 184 5.41 1.31 -21.19
CA ASP A 184 6.27 2.04 -22.12
C ASP A 184 6.53 3.49 -21.68
N GLY A 185 5.65 4.05 -20.84
CA GLY A 185 5.81 5.38 -20.24
C GLY A 185 6.78 5.44 -19.06
N ILE A 186 7.05 4.29 -18.42
CA ILE A 186 7.84 4.21 -17.18
C ILE A 186 9.25 3.66 -17.42
N ARG A 187 9.47 2.96 -18.54
CA ARG A 187 10.78 2.38 -18.91
C ARG A 187 11.74 3.36 -19.59
N ARG A 188 11.40 4.65 -19.68
CA ARG A 188 12.21 5.68 -20.35
C ARG A 188 13.12 6.42 -19.38
#